data_AF-A0A969G8J8-F1
#
_entry.id   AF-A0A969G8J8-F1
#
_cell.length_a   1.000
_cell.length_b   1.000
_cell.length_c   1.000
_cell.angle_alpha   90.00
_cell.angle_beta   90.00
_cell.angle_gamma   90.00
#
_symmetry.space_group_name_H-M   'P 1'
#
loop_
_entity.id
_entity.type
_entity.pdbx_description
1 polymer ?
#
loop_
_entity_poly.entity_id
_entity_poly.type
_entity_poly.pdbx_seq_one_letter_code
_entity_poly.pdbx_strand_id
1 'polypeptide(L)'
;MNCPYCESKNTIKNGKRTLKSIGEKIQYYRCHDCGGRFNERTGTPMAKLRTEPKIIEYAIHSRTEGMGLRATGRVYGKSHVTIMDWEKR
;
A
#
# COMPACT_ATOMS: atom_id res chain seq x y z
N MET A 1 -7.58 -15.42 -7.29
CA MET A 1 -7.82 -13.96 -7.43
C MET A 1 -7.73 -13.67 -8.91
N ASN A 2 -8.72 -13.04 -9.52
CA ASN A 2 -8.64 -12.72 -10.95
C ASN A 2 -7.51 -11.70 -11.19
N CYS A 3 -6.87 -11.80 -12.35
CA CYS A 3 -5.82 -10.87 -12.72
C CYS A 3 -6.38 -9.45 -12.87
N PRO A 4 -5.89 -8.45 -12.12
CA PRO A 4 -6.40 -7.08 -12.24
C PRO A 4 -5.99 -6.38 -13.55
N TYR A 5 -5.14 -7.01 -14.37
CA TYR A 5 -4.65 -6.44 -15.62
C TYR A 5 -5.37 -6.97 -16.87
N CYS A 6 -5.89 -8.20 -16.82
CA CYS A 6 -6.54 -8.84 -17.97
C CYS A 6 -7.74 -9.71 -17.60
N GLU A 7 -8.18 -9.66 -16.34
CA GLU A 7 -9.34 -10.39 -15.77
C GLU A 7 -9.27 -11.92 -15.81
N SER A 8 -8.19 -12.49 -16.37
CA SER A 8 -7.97 -13.93 -16.40
C SER A 8 -8.00 -14.56 -15.01
N LYS A 9 -8.56 -15.76 -14.96
CA LYS A 9 -8.57 -16.64 -13.78
C LYS A 9 -7.28 -17.47 -13.66
N ASN A 10 -6.46 -17.53 -14.71
CA ASN A 10 -5.22 -18.31 -14.78
C ASN A 10 -4.10 -17.65 -13.98
N THR A 11 -4.18 -17.80 -12.65
CA THR A 11 -3.35 -17.09 -11.68
C THR A 11 -2.77 -18.05 -10.64
N ILE A 12 -1.48 -17.91 -10.36
CA ILE A 12 -0.74 -18.76 -9.42
C ILE A 12 -0.16 -17.94 -8.28
N LYS A 13 0.07 -18.58 -7.12
CA LYS A 13 0.82 -17.99 -6.01
C LYS A 13 2.29 -17.80 -6.42
N ASN A 14 2.84 -16.62 -6.19
CA ASN A 14 4.18 -16.20 -6.61
C ASN A 14 4.97 -15.57 -5.45
N GLY A 15 5.14 -16.35 -4.38
CA GLY A 15 5.87 -15.93 -3.18
C GLY A 15 5.09 -15.05 -2.21
N LYS A 16 5.66 -14.85 -1.03
CA LYS A 16 5.09 -14.02 0.04
C LYS A 16 6.10 -12.96 0.46
N ARG A 17 5.61 -11.80 0.91
CA ARG A 17 6.45 -10.75 1.49
C ARG A 17 5.90 -10.34 2.85
N THR A 18 6.77 -10.37 3.86
CA THR A 18 6.44 -9.82 5.17
C THR A 18 6.64 -8.30 5.17
N LEU A 19 5.60 -7.56 5.55
CA LEU A 19 5.68 -6.14 5.84
C LEU A 19 6.20 -5.95 7.25
N LYS A 20 7.50 -5.66 7.38
CA LYS A 20 8.17 -5.53 8.68
C LYS A 20 7.50 -4.54 9.64
N SER A 21 6.80 -3.53 9.12
CA SER A 21 6.11 -2.53 9.97
C SER A 21 4.92 -3.10 10.74
N ILE A 22 4.27 -4.16 10.23
CA ILE A 22 3.00 -4.69 10.76
C ILE A 22 3.03 -6.21 11.00
N GLY A 23 4.10 -6.90 10.60
CA GLY A 23 4.19 -8.36 10.68
C GLY A 23 3.31 -9.10 9.67
N GLU A 24 2.48 -8.40 8.88
CA GLU A 24 1.58 -8.99 7.90
C GLU A 24 2.35 -9.63 6.72
N LYS A 25 1.88 -10.79 6.27
CA LYS A 25 2.43 -11.52 5.11
C LYS A 25 1.53 -11.32 3.89
N ILE A 26 1.97 -10.51 2.95
CA ILE A 26 1.27 -10.33 1.66
C ILE A 26 1.61 -11.48 0.74
N GLN A 27 0.58 -12.15 0.23
CA GLN A 27 0.69 -13.12 -0.86
C GLN A 27 0.75 -12.40 -2.21
N TYR A 28 1.77 -12.68 -3.01
CA TYR A 28 1.82 -12.24 -4.41
C TYR A 28 1.27 -13.31 -5.33
N TYR A 29 0.69 -12.88 -6.44
CA TYR A 29 0.18 -13.71 -7.51
C TYR A 29 0.85 -13.34 -8.82
N ARG A 30 0.88 -14.29 -9.74
CA ARG A 30 1.29 -14.09 -11.14
C ARG A 30 0.21 -14.65 -12.06
N CYS A 31 -0.17 -13.88 -13.06
CA CYS A 31 -1.03 -14.35 -14.14
C CYS A 31 -0.18 -15.08 -15.19
N HIS A 32 -0.65 -16.24 -15.66
CA HIS A 32 0.01 -16.97 -16.75
C HIS A 32 -0.28 -16.38 -18.13
N ASP A 33 -1.45 -15.76 -18.30
CA ASP A 33 -1.88 -15.28 -19.61
C ASP A 33 -1.21 -13.95 -19.97
N CYS A 34 -1.13 -13.00 -19.03
CA CYS A 34 -0.48 -11.69 -19.26
C CYS A 34 0.88 -11.53 -18.56
N GLY A 35 1.30 -12.50 -17.75
CA GLY A 35 2.56 -12.43 -16.99
C GLY A 35 2.55 -11.47 -15.79
N GLY A 36 1.49 -10.68 -15.60
CA GLY A 36 1.40 -9.64 -14.59
C GLY A 36 1.53 -10.16 -13.15
N ARG A 37 2.23 -9.40 -12.30
CA ARG A 37 2.37 -9.67 -10.86
C ARG A 37 1.48 -8.73 -10.05
N PHE A 38 0.74 -9.27 -9.09
CA PHE A 38 -0.21 -8.50 -8.30
C PHE A 38 -0.42 -9.11 -6.91
N ASN A 39 -1.13 -8.41 -6.05
CA ASN A 39 -1.59 -8.87 -4.74
C ASN A 39 -2.92 -8.19 -4.40
N GLU A 40 -3.44 -8.45 -3.21
CA GLU A 40 -4.68 -7.85 -2.70
C GLU A 40 -4.68 -6.32 -2.63
N ARG A 41 -3.49 -5.69 -2.58
CA ARG A 41 -3.33 -4.24 -2.57
C ARG A 41 -3.10 -3.66 -3.97
N THR A 42 -3.02 -4.48 -5.02
CA THR A 42 -2.88 -3.96 -6.38
C THR A 42 -4.12 -3.16 -6.77
N GLY A 43 -3.90 -1.93 -7.25
CA GLY A 43 -4.99 -1.03 -7.65
C GLY A 43 -5.60 -0.23 -6.49
N THR A 44 -5.13 -0.39 -5.26
CA THR A 44 -5.59 0.41 -4.11
C THR A 44 -4.56 1.49 -3.75
N PRO A 45 -4.94 2.56 -3.03
CA PRO A 45 -3.98 3.55 -2.52
C PRO A 45 -2.86 2.92 -1.65
N MET A 46 -3.15 1.78 -1.03
CA MET A 46 -2.21 0.99 -0.21
C MET A 46 -1.20 0.18 -1.05
N ALA A 47 -1.33 0.19 -2.38
CA ALA A 47 -0.37 -0.44 -3.28
C ALA A 47 1.04 0.07 -3.03
N LYS A 48 1.99 -0.87 -2.90
CA LYS A 48 3.43 -0.61 -2.72
C LYS A 48 3.81 0.11 -1.42
N LEU A 49 2.85 0.49 -0.57
CA LEU A 49 3.13 1.10 0.72
C LEU A 49 3.60 0.03 1.71
N ARG A 50 4.66 0.38 2.45
CA ARG A 50 5.25 -0.48 3.47
C ARG A 50 4.79 -0.12 4.87
N THR A 51 4.16 1.02 5.06
CA THR A 51 3.64 1.47 6.35
C THR A 51 2.30 0.76 6.62
N GLU A 52 1.99 0.57 7.90
CA GLU A 52 0.67 0.13 8.34
C GLU A 52 -0.45 1.01 7.77
N PRO A 53 -1.53 0.42 7.22
CA PRO A 53 -2.68 1.19 6.72
C PRO A 53 -3.23 2.18 7.75
N LYS A 54 -3.32 1.77 9.01
CA LYS A 54 -3.83 2.59 10.13
C LYS A 54 -3.00 3.86 10.37
N ILE A 55 -1.68 3.78 10.25
CA ILE A 55 -0.80 4.95 10.40
C ILE A 55 -1.00 5.91 9.22
N ILE A 56 -1.18 5.39 8.01
CA ILE A 56 -1.43 6.21 6.82
C ILE A 56 -2.79 6.90 6.97
N GLU A 57 -3.83 6.16 7.34
CA GLU A 57 -5.18 6.68 7.58
C GLU A 57 -5.18 7.80 8.62
N TYR A 58 -4.57 7.59 9.78
CA TYR A 58 -4.50 8.62 10.82
C TYR A 58 -3.67 9.84 10.41
N ALA A 59 -2.58 9.63 9.66
CA ALA A 59 -1.81 10.74 9.14
C ALA A 59 -2.63 11.58 8.15
N ILE A 60 -3.35 10.95 7.22
CA ILE A 60 -4.23 11.65 6.27
C ILE A 60 -5.37 12.35 7.02
N HIS A 61 -5.99 11.70 8.00
CA HIS A 61 -7.03 12.33 8.81
C HIS A 61 -6.51 13.55 9.58
N SER A 62 -5.33 13.46 10.20
CA SER A 62 -4.72 14.64 10.84
C SER A 62 -4.47 15.79 9.85
N ARG A 63 -4.17 15.47 8.59
CA ARG A 63 -4.00 16.47 7.53
C ARG A 63 -5.34 17.10 7.14
N THR A 64 -6.42 16.33 7.08
CA THR A 64 -7.77 16.89 6.85
C THR A 64 -8.24 17.76 8.01
N GLU A 65 -7.84 17.47 9.24
CA GLU A 65 -8.09 18.29 10.43
C GLU A 65 -7.16 19.53 10.55
N GLY A 66 -6.30 19.77 9.54
CA GLY A 66 -5.48 20.99 9.45
C GLY A 66 -4.09 20.91 10.08
N MET A 67 -3.65 19.76 10.61
CA MET A 67 -2.29 19.60 11.12
C MET A 67 -1.27 19.78 9.99
N GLY A 68 -0.27 20.65 10.13
CA GLY A 68 0.74 20.90 9.07
C GLY A 68 1.63 19.69 8.73
N LEU A 69 2.08 19.56 7.47
CA LEU A 69 2.89 18.43 6.96
C LEU A 69 4.06 18.02 7.87
N ARG A 70 4.84 18.99 8.34
CA ARG A 70 5.99 18.74 9.23
C ARG A 70 5.55 18.30 10.62
N ALA A 71 4.43 18.83 11.13
CA ALA A 71 3.87 18.42 12.41
C ALA A 71 3.36 16.97 12.35
N THR A 72 2.59 16.62 11.31
CA THR A 72 2.14 15.25 11.04
C THR A 72 3.31 14.29 10.91
N GLY A 73 4.36 14.68 10.18
CA GLY A 73 5.59 13.87 10.07
C GLY A 73 6.23 13.56 11.43
N ARG A 74 6.29 14.54 12.34
CA ARG A 74 6.79 14.31 13.70
C ARG A 74 5.88 13.39 14.51
N VAL A 75 4.56 13.58 14.47
CA VAL A 75 3.58 12.76 15.21
C VAL A 75 3.67 11.29 14.82
N TYR A 76 3.79 10.99 13.52
CA TYR A 76 3.75 9.62 13.01
C TYR A 76 5.14 9.03 12.69
N GLY A 77 6.23 9.75 13.01
CA GLY A 77 7.59 9.29 12.74
C GLY A 77 7.88 9.09 11.25
N LYS A 78 7.43 10.01 10.40
CA LYS A 78 7.60 10.00 8.95
C LYS A 78 8.18 11.32 8.44
N SER A 79 8.86 11.26 7.30
CA SER A 79 9.28 12.49 6.64
C SER A 79 8.04 13.27 6.14
N HIS A 80 8.11 14.59 6.16
CA HIS A 80 7.03 15.43 5.61
C HIS A 80 6.77 15.16 4.12
N VAL A 81 7.81 14.72 3.38
CA VAL A 81 7.71 14.28 1.99
C VAL A 81 6.86 13.01 1.88
N THR A 82 7.06 12.04 2.77
CA THR A 82 6.24 10.82 2.83
C THR A 82 4.77 11.12 3.10
N ILE A 83 4.48 12.08 3.98
CA ILE A 83 3.10 12.52 4.24
C ILE A 83 2.47 13.14 2.97
N MET A 84 3.20 14.06 2.33
CA MET A 84 2.77 14.68 1.08
C MET A 84 2.56 13.65 -0.05
N ASP A 85 3.39 12.61 -0.13
CA ASP A 85 3.24 11.53 -1.11
C ASP A 85 2.01 10.64 -0.82
N TRP A 86 1.57 10.55 0.43
CA TRP A 86 0.33 9.85 0.77
C TRP A 86 -0.91 10.66 0.36
N GLU A 87 -0.87 11.99 0.47
CA GLU A 87 -1.99 12.87 0.06
C GLU A 87 -2.25 12.86 -1.46
N LYS A 88 -1.23 12.55 -2.27
CA LYS A 88 -1.31 12.55 -3.74
C LYS A 88 -1.84 11.25 -4.37
N ARG A 89 -2.13 10.23 -3.55
CA ARG A 89 -2.53 8.90 -4.02
C ARG A 89 -4.03 8.79 -4.18
#